data_AF-A0A7C6IHW5-F1
#
_entry.id   AF-A0A7C6IHW5-F1
#
_cell.length_a   1.000
_cell.length_b   1.000
_cell.length_c   1.000
_cell.angle_alpha   90.00
_cell.angle_beta   90.00
_cell.angle_gamma   90.00
#
_symmetry.space_group_name_H-M   'P 1'
#
loop_
_entity.id
_entity.type
_entity.pdbx_description
1 polymer ?
#
loop_
_entity_poly.entity_id
_entity_poly.type
_entity_poly.pdbx_seq_one_letter_code
_entity_poly.pdbx_strand_id
1 'polypeptide(L)'
;MKLFDHEKDSVLKITNLVLLVWLISAITLFHIAVVDVVMPNHIISYVEYESLYCAPEHDVESIKYNCKEQYEREKLFQDEHVTRRQKSIFISLGNIIIVSFGMYLLNKNKK
;
A
#
# COMPACT_ATOMS: atom_id res chain seq x y z
N MET A 1 -29.57 -36.41 13.77
CA MET A 1 -28.63 -35.31 13.48
C MET A 1 -29.42 -34.00 13.39
N LYS A 2 -29.52 -33.23 14.49
CA LYS A 2 -30.27 -31.95 14.53
C LYS A 2 -29.62 -30.88 15.43
N LEU A 3 -28.36 -31.08 15.84
CA LEU A 3 -27.63 -30.16 16.71
C LEU A 3 -26.84 -29.08 15.94
N PHE A 4 -26.71 -29.19 14.62
CA PHE A 4 -25.83 -28.32 13.84
C PHE A 4 -26.52 -27.24 13.01
N ASP A 5 -27.86 -27.17 12.93
CA ASP A 5 -28.51 -26.17 12.05
C ASP A 5 -28.36 -24.74 12.57
N HIS A 6 -28.56 -24.51 13.87
CA HIS A 6 -28.48 -23.17 14.46
C HIS A 6 -27.02 -22.71 14.67
N GLU A 7 -26.12 -23.63 15.04
CA GLU A 7 -24.70 -23.35 15.19
C GLU A 7 -24.04 -23.05 13.84
N LYS A 8 -24.38 -23.80 12.79
CA LYS A 8 -23.85 -23.58 11.45
C LYS A 8 -24.29 -22.24 10.87
N ASP A 9 -25.51 -21.78 11.14
CA ASP A 9 -25.96 -20.44 10.73
C ASP A 9 -25.25 -19.31 11.50
N SER A 10 -24.99 -19.50 12.79
CA SER A 10 -24.23 -18.55 13.62
C SER A 10 -22.76 -18.45 13.20
N VAL A 11 -22.10 -19.60 12.97
CA VAL A 11 -20.72 -19.68 12.46
C VAL A 11 -20.59 -19.01 11.09
N LEU A 12 -21.59 -19.19 10.21
CA LEU A 12 -21.57 -18.56 8.89
C LEU A 12 -21.73 -17.04 8.98
N LYS A 13 -22.58 -16.53 9.88
CA LYS A 13 -22.74 -15.08 10.12
C LYS A 13 -21.44 -14.46 10.65
N ILE A 14 -20.79 -15.11 11.61
CA ILE A 14 -19.51 -14.65 12.17
C ILE A 14 -18.43 -14.65 11.08
N THR A 15 -18.33 -15.73 10.31
CA THR A 15 -17.37 -15.83 9.20
C THR A 15 -17.59 -14.73 8.16
N ASN A 16 -18.85 -14.45 7.78
CA ASN A 16 -19.15 -13.36 6.87
C ASN A 16 -18.78 -11.99 7.43
N LEU A 17 -18.99 -11.76 8.73
CA LEU A 17 -18.62 -10.50 9.38
C LEU A 17 -17.09 -10.30 9.38
N VAL A 18 -16.33 -11.36 9.69
CA VAL A 18 -14.85 -11.33 9.63
C VAL A 18 -14.37 -11.07 8.20
N LEU A 19 -14.91 -11.77 7.21
CA LEU A 19 -14.56 -11.58 5.80
C LEU A 19 -14.90 -10.15 5.33
N LEU A 20 -16.02 -9.60 5.77
CA LEU A 20 -16.42 -8.23 5.40
C LEU A 20 -15.48 -7.19 6.01
N VAL A 21 -15.09 -7.32 7.28
CA VAL A 21 -14.09 -6.44 7.91
C VAL A 21 -12.74 -6.54 7.21
N TRP A 22 -12.32 -7.77 6.83
CA TRP A 22 -11.11 -7.98 6.07
C TRP A 22 -11.19 -7.31 4.69
N LEU A 23 -12.31 -7.47 3.97
CA LEU A 23 -12.52 -6.86 2.67
C LEU A 23 -12.40 -5.33 2.73
N ILE A 24 -13.05 -4.69 3.70
CA ILE A 24 -12.99 -3.24 3.91
C ILE A 24 -11.56 -2.78 4.18
N SER A 25 -10.81 -3.54 5.00
CA SER A 25 -9.41 -3.23 5.30
C SER A 25 -8.53 -3.34 4.05
N ALA A 26 -8.72 -4.39 3.25
CA ALA A 26 -7.98 -4.58 2.00
C ALA A 26 -8.28 -3.47 0.97
N ILE A 27 -9.54 -3.05 0.85
CA ILE A 27 -9.95 -1.94 -0.02
C ILE A 27 -9.31 -0.63 0.44
N THR A 28 -9.30 -0.35 1.75
CA THR A 28 -8.69 0.87 2.30
C THR A 28 -7.20 0.93 2.00
N LEU A 29 -6.45 -0.15 2.25
CA LEU A 29 -5.03 -0.24 1.95
C LEU A 29 -4.73 -0.11 0.45
N PHE A 30 -5.55 -0.77 -0.38
CA PHE A 30 -5.46 -0.65 -1.82
C PHE A 30 -5.65 0.80 -2.28
N HIS A 31 -6.66 1.50 -1.74
CA HIS A 31 -6.96 2.86 -2.14
C HIS A 31 -5.83 3.83 -1.79
N ILE A 32 -5.29 3.73 -0.56
CA ILE A 32 -4.14 4.54 -0.13
C ILE A 32 -2.94 4.29 -1.05
N ALA A 33 -2.60 3.03 -1.30
CA ALA A 33 -1.45 2.67 -2.12
C ALA A 33 -1.61 3.12 -3.58
N VAL A 34 -2.83 3.06 -4.15
CA VAL A 34 -3.12 3.54 -5.50
C VAL A 34 -3.02 5.06 -5.60
N VAL A 35 -3.61 5.80 -4.65
CA VAL A 35 -3.52 7.27 -4.63
C VAL A 35 -2.05 7.71 -4.60
N ASP A 36 -1.24 7.07 -3.75
CA ASP A 36 0.19 7.32 -3.61
C ASP A 36 1.03 7.02 -4.87
N VAL A 37 0.54 6.16 -5.77
CA VAL A 37 1.20 5.83 -7.05
C VAL A 37 0.71 6.72 -8.19
N VAL A 38 -0.59 7.06 -8.21
CA VAL A 38 -1.20 7.91 -9.24
C VAL A 38 -0.87 9.39 -9.01
N MET A 39 -0.75 9.80 -7.75
CA MET A 39 -0.26 11.12 -7.34
C MET A 39 1.04 10.93 -6.57
N PRO A 40 2.16 10.63 -7.25
CA PRO A 40 3.45 10.51 -6.58
C PRO A 40 3.81 11.85 -5.94
N ASN A 41 4.39 11.79 -4.74
CA ASN A 41 5.01 12.96 -4.13
C ASN A 41 6.04 13.54 -5.11
N HIS A 42 6.09 14.87 -5.19
CA HIS A 42 6.92 15.58 -6.17
C HIS A 42 8.37 15.09 -6.12
N ILE A 43 8.87 14.56 -7.24
CA ILE A 43 10.26 14.14 -7.39
C ILE A 43 11.06 15.42 -7.66
N ILE A 44 11.72 15.93 -6.63
CA ILE A 44 12.58 17.10 -6.72
C ILE A 44 13.76 16.75 -7.63
N SER A 45 14.06 17.59 -8.62
CA SER A 45 15.24 17.38 -9.48
C SER A 45 16.53 17.67 -8.71
N TYR A 46 17.67 17.09 -9.13
CA TYR A 46 18.96 17.39 -8.46
C TYR A 46 19.26 18.90 -8.42
N VAL A 47 18.95 19.63 -9.49
CA VAL A 47 19.17 21.09 -9.57
C VAL A 47 18.33 21.84 -8.55
N GLU A 48 17.09 21.40 -8.36
CA GLU A 48 16.15 21.99 -7.42
C GLU A 48 16.51 21.61 -5.97
N TYR A 49 16.94 20.37 -5.74
CA TYR A 49 17.48 19.89 -4.47
C TYR A 49 18.73 20.67 -4.05
N GLU A 50 19.68 20.82 -4.98
CA GLU A 50 20.90 21.61 -4.78
C GLU A 50 20.55 23.05 -4.40
N SER A 51 19.58 23.67 -5.09
CA SER A 51 19.16 25.05 -4.81
C SER A 51 18.45 25.25 -3.46
N LEU A 52 17.75 24.22 -2.97
CA LEU A 52 16.94 24.29 -1.74
C LEU A 52 17.75 23.88 -0.50
N TYR A 53 18.65 22.91 -0.64
CA TYR A 53 19.28 22.24 0.50
C TYR A 53 20.80 22.40 0.55
N CYS A 54 21.44 22.79 -0.55
CA CYS A 54 22.90 22.91 -0.62
C CYS A 54 23.30 24.39 -0.71
N ALA A 55 23.56 24.99 0.47
CA ALA A 55 24.00 26.39 0.56
C ALA A 55 25.44 26.58 0.02
N PRO A 56 25.73 27.67 -0.72
CA PRO A 56 27.06 27.97 -1.23
C PRO A 56 27.87 28.76 -0.20
N GLU A 57 28.04 28.24 1.01
CA GLU A 57 28.90 28.87 2.02
C GLU A 57 29.97 27.87 2.47
N HIS A 58 31.17 28.07 1.92
CA HIS A 58 32.46 27.41 2.21
C HIS A 58 32.77 26.05 1.56
N ASP A 59 33.83 26.06 0.74
CA ASP A 59 34.55 24.91 0.15
C ASP A 59 33.79 24.07 -0.91
N VAL A 60 34.05 24.39 -2.18
CA VAL A 60 33.21 24.09 -3.36
C VAL A 60 33.21 22.60 -3.77
N GLU A 61 34.21 21.82 -3.36
CA GLU A 61 34.40 20.45 -3.88
C GLU A 61 33.90 19.37 -2.90
N SER A 62 34.10 19.56 -1.59
CA SER A 62 33.66 18.62 -0.55
C SER A 62 32.14 18.68 -0.29
N ILE A 63 31.53 19.86 -0.36
CA ILE A 63 30.07 20.03 -0.21
C ILE A 63 29.30 19.48 -1.42
N LYS A 64 29.85 19.62 -2.63
CA LYS A 64 29.17 19.15 -3.86
C LYS A 64 29.07 17.63 -3.90
N TYR A 65 30.10 16.93 -3.44
CA TYR A 65 30.08 15.47 -3.29
C TYR A 65 29.03 15.04 -2.25
N ASN A 66 28.98 15.72 -1.11
CA ASN A 66 28.06 15.39 -0.01
C ASN A 66 26.59 15.68 -0.39
N CYS A 67 26.33 16.77 -1.10
CA CYS A 67 25.00 17.14 -1.62
C CYS A 67 24.46 16.09 -2.60
N LYS A 68 25.31 15.66 -3.55
CA LYS A 68 24.95 14.62 -4.52
C LYS A 68 24.70 13.28 -3.85
N GLU A 69 25.50 12.89 -2.87
CA GLU A 69 25.31 11.65 -2.13
C GLU A 69 24.02 11.65 -1.29
N GLN A 70 23.64 12.80 -0.70
CA GLN A 70 22.36 12.94 -0.01
C GLN A 70 21.17 12.86 -0.97
N TYR A 71 21.24 13.54 -2.12
CA TYR A 71 20.22 13.43 -3.17
C TYR A 71 20.06 11.99 -3.68
N GLU A 72 21.17 11.28 -3.95
CA GLU A 72 21.13 9.89 -4.41
C GLU A 72 20.52 8.96 -3.35
N ARG A 73 20.80 9.19 -2.06
CA ARG A 73 20.14 8.48 -0.97
C ARG A 73 18.64 8.73 -0.95
N GLU A 74 18.19 9.99 -1.00
CA GLU A 74 16.77 10.33 -1.02
C GLU A 74 16.04 9.74 -2.22
N LYS A 75 16.68 9.78 -3.39
CA LYS A 75 16.15 9.18 -4.62
C LYS A 75 15.99 7.65 -4.47
N LEU A 76 16.99 6.97 -3.92
CA LEU A 76 16.91 5.53 -3.64
C LEU A 76 15.77 5.20 -2.67
N PHE A 77 15.59 5.98 -1.60
CA PHE A 77 14.46 5.81 -0.70
C PHE A 77 13.12 6.01 -1.43
N GLN A 78 12.99 7.02 -2.29
CA GLN A 78 11.78 7.23 -3.08
C GLN A 78 11.49 6.05 -4.01
N ASP A 79 12.50 5.53 -4.72
CA ASP A 79 12.36 4.40 -5.64
C ASP A 79 11.93 3.11 -4.91
N GLU A 80 12.50 2.86 -3.72
CA GLU A 80 12.07 1.76 -2.84
C GLU A 80 10.63 1.93 -2.36
N HIS A 81 10.24 3.16 -1.98
CA HIS A 81 8.88 3.48 -1.56
C HIS A 81 7.86 3.22 -2.68
N VAL A 82 8.16 3.63 -3.91
CA VAL A 82 7.29 3.38 -5.08
C VAL A 82 7.16 1.88 -5.34
N THR A 83 8.28 1.14 -5.34
CA THR A 83 8.27 -0.31 -5.57
C THR A 83 7.50 -1.06 -4.48
N ARG A 84 7.65 -0.65 -3.21
CA ARG A 84 6.91 -1.23 -2.08
C ARG A 84 5.40 -0.93 -2.18
N ARG A 85 5.03 0.28 -2.60
CA ARG A 85 3.63 0.68 -2.83
C ARG A 85 3.00 -0.15 -3.95
N GLN A 86 3.69 -0.32 -5.08
CA GLN A 86 3.24 -1.20 -6.15
C GLN A 86 3.00 -2.63 -5.66
N LYS A 87 3.93 -3.22 -4.90
CA LYS A 87 3.73 -4.55 -4.27
C LYS A 87 2.50 -4.57 -3.36
N SER A 88 2.28 -3.53 -2.57
CA SER A 88 1.10 -3.41 -1.68
C SER A 88 -0.21 -3.39 -2.46
N ILE A 89 -0.26 -2.71 -3.61
CA ILE A 89 -1.42 -2.71 -4.53
C ILE A 89 -1.72 -4.14 -4.98
N PHE A 90 -0.73 -4.87 -5.49
CA PHE A 90 -0.94 -6.25 -5.98
C PHE A 90 -1.42 -7.20 -4.87
N ILE A 91 -0.82 -7.12 -3.68
CA ILE A 91 -1.22 -7.95 -2.52
C ILE A 91 -2.65 -7.61 -2.11
N SER A 92 -2.99 -6.32 -2.01
CA SER A 92 -4.32 -5.88 -1.59
C SER A 92 -5.39 -6.25 -2.63
N LEU A 93 -5.08 -6.12 -3.92
CA LEU A 93 -5.95 -6.57 -5.00
C LEU A 93 -6.21 -8.08 -4.93
N GLY A 94 -5.16 -8.88 -4.70
CA GLY A 94 -5.28 -10.32 -4.48
C GLY A 94 -6.20 -10.66 -3.31
N ASN A 95 -6.03 -9.97 -2.17
CA ASN A 95 -6.89 -10.14 -1.00
C ASN A 95 -8.35 -9.77 -1.31
N ILE A 96 -8.60 -8.67 -2.02
CA ILE A 96 -9.96 -8.25 -2.42
C ILE A 96 -10.62 -9.35 -3.25
N ILE A 97 -9.91 -9.90 -4.24
CA ILE A 97 -10.45 -10.96 -5.11
C ILE A 97 -10.75 -12.23 -4.30
N ILE A 98 -9.80 -12.69 -3.49
CA ILE A 98 -9.95 -13.93 -2.70
C ILE A 98 -11.12 -13.81 -1.72
N VAL A 99 -11.19 -12.70 -0.98
CA VAL A 99 -12.25 -12.48 0.02
C VAL A 99 -13.61 -12.31 -0.65
N SER A 100 -13.69 -11.56 -1.75
CA SER A 100 -14.94 -11.40 -2.51
C SER A 100 -15.44 -12.72 -3.08
N PHE A 101 -14.53 -13.55 -3.62
CA PHE A 101 -14.86 -14.88 -4.11
C PHE A 101 -15.30 -15.83 -2.99
N GLY A 102 -14.62 -15.79 -1.84
CA GLY A 102 -14.99 -16.56 -0.65
C GLY A 102 -16.38 -16.19 -0.13
N MET A 103 -16.68 -14.90 -0.01
CA MET A 103 -18.02 -14.42 0.36
C MET A 103 -19.08 -14.85 -0.66
N TYR A 104 -18.77 -14.77 -1.96
CA TYR A 104 -19.68 -15.22 -3.01
C TYR A 104 -19.99 -16.72 -2.88
N LEU A 105 -18.97 -17.57 -2.72
CA LEU A 105 -19.16 -19.02 -2.56
C LEU A 105 -19.95 -19.37 -1.30
N LEU A 106 -19.66 -18.71 -0.17
CA LEU A 106 -20.36 -18.94 1.10
C LEU A 106 -21.85 -18.55 1.02
N ASN A 107 -22.17 -17.51 0.26
CA ASN A 107 -23.54 -17.04 0.10
C ASN A 107 -24.28 -17.64 -1.12
N LYS A 108 -23.57 -18.31 -2.04
CA LYS A 108 -24.16 -18.93 -3.24
C LYS A 108 -25.23 -19.97 -2.91
N ASN A 109 -25.05 -20.72 -1.83
CA ASN A 109 -25.97 -21.78 -1.40
C ASN A 109 -27.13 -21.27 -0.51
N LYS A 110 -27.21 -19.95 -0.26
CA LYS A 110 -28.32 -19.30 0.47
C LYS A 110 -29.30 -18.57 -0.46
N LYS A 111 -29.00 -18.51 -1.77
CA LYS A 111 -29.97 -18.19 -2.83
C LYS A 111 -30.60 -19.47 -3.34
#